data_AF-A0A2V6NQB7-F1
#
_entry.id   AF-A0A2V6NQB7-F1
#
_cell.length_a   1.000
_cell.length_b   1.000
_cell.length_c   1.000
_cell.angle_alpha   90.00
_cell.angle_beta   90.00
_cell.angle_gamma   90.00
#
_symmetry.space_group_name_H-M   'P 1'
#
loop_
_entity.id
_entity.type
_entity.pdbx_description
1 polymer ?
#
loop_
_entity_poly.entity_id
_entity_poly.type
_entity_poly.pdbx_seq_one_letter_code
_entity_poly.pdbx_strand_id
1 'polypeptide(L)'
;PEFAAPGEHVEAAASYIEDAVAGIRRLREAVRFEPGRLEELDGRLDALTRLKRKYGGSVEAILVYRGEIGAELDRLARHDEVLAAEERDLAALEAELEAAAAALSARRATAADRLAAQVQRELRRVGMERALFEVRLEPLDGVGAGGCDRAEFRLSTNPGEDVKPLARVVSGGELSRTMLVLKSVLAAGDRIASMIFDEVDAGIGGRIADMVGQKLAEAARGRQVLCVTHLAPIAARAERHLRVAKSVRGGRTRTGIDVLAGEQRVEEIARMLGGETVTDAARGHARELLAAAGQATRSHVEGRAG
;
A
#
# COMPACT_ATOMS: atom_id res chain seq x y z
N PRO A 1 -122.76 38.33 -35.32
CA PRO A 1 -121.81 38.28 -36.47
C PRO A 1 -120.70 39.34 -36.44
N GLU A 2 -120.94 40.54 -35.88
CA GLU A 2 -119.97 41.67 -35.91
C GLU A 2 -118.82 41.61 -34.89
N PHE A 3 -118.85 40.70 -33.91
CA PHE A 3 -117.79 40.57 -32.88
C PHE A 3 -116.86 39.36 -33.07
N ALA A 4 -117.01 38.60 -34.16
CA ALA A 4 -116.22 37.38 -34.39
C ALA A 4 -114.73 37.69 -34.64
N ALA A 5 -114.42 38.68 -35.50
CA ALA A 5 -113.05 39.02 -35.85
C ALA A 5 -112.21 39.60 -34.69
N PRO A 6 -112.73 40.52 -33.83
CA PRO A 6 -112.02 40.93 -32.62
C PRO A 6 -111.84 39.80 -31.60
N GLY A 7 -112.80 38.86 -31.53
CA GLY A 7 -112.73 37.69 -30.65
C GLY A 7 -111.57 36.76 -30.99
N GLU A 8 -111.34 36.51 -32.29
CA GLU A 8 -110.21 35.70 -32.78
C GLU A 8 -108.86 36.33 -32.42
N HIS A 9 -108.74 37.66 -32.44
CA HIS A 9 -107.51 38.35 -32.02
C HIS A 9 -107.23 38.24 -30.52
N VAL A 10 -108.29 38.27 -29.70
CA VAL A 10 -108.17 38.07 -28.24
C VAL A 10 -107.81 36.63 -27.91
N GLU A 11 -108.39 35.65 -28.61
CA GLU A 11 -108.03 34.24 -28.47
C GLU A 11 -106.58 33.97 -28.88
N ALA A 12 -106.12 34.53 -30.00
CA ALA A 12 -104.72 34.43 -30.42
C ALA A 12 -103.76 35.05 -29.39
N ALA A 13 -104.09 36.25 -28.86
CA ALA A 13 -103.30 36.88 -27.81
C ALA A 13 -103.27 36.04 -26.52
N ALA A 14 -104.38 35.40 -26.15
CA ALA A 14 -104.44 34.48 -25.02
C ALA A 14 -103.52 33.27 -25.24
N SER A 15 -103.54 32.64 -26.41
CA SER A 15 -102.62 31.54 -26.74
C SER A 15 -101.15 31.94 -26.67
N TYR A 16 -100.80 33.14 -27.18
CA TYR A 16 -99.41 33.62 -27.06
C TYR A 16 -98.98 33.86 -25.61
N ILE A 17 -99.89 34.35 -24.76
CA ILE A 17 -99.62 34.52 -23.33
C ILE A 17 -99.44 33.16 -22.66
N GLU A 18 -100.29 32.17 -22.98
CA GLU A 18 -100.17 30.81 -22.46
C GLU A 18 -98.84 30.15 -22.86
N ASP A 19 -98.42 30.32 -24.12
CA ASP A 19 -97.14 29.83 -24.62
C ASP A 19 -95.94 30.51 -23.93
N ALA A 20 -96.00 31.83 -23.71
CA ALA A 20 -94.97 32.56 -22.99
C ALA A 20 -94.88 32.11 -21.52
N VAL A 21 -96.02 31.90 -20.86
CA VAL A 21 -96.09 31.36 -19.49
C VAL A 21 -95.54 29.94 -19.43
N ALA A 22 -95.87 29.09 -20.40
CA ALA A 22 -95.31 27.75 -20.52
C ALA A 22 -93.79 27.79 -20.78
N GLY A 23 -93.30 28.74 -21.57
CA GLY A 23 -91.87 29.02 -21.77
C GLY A 23 -91.15 29.39 -20.47
N ILE A 24 -91.71 30.34 -19.71
CA ILE A 24 -91.14 30.77 -18.42
C ILE A 24 -91.14 29.63 -17.40
N ARG A 25 -92.21 28.82 -17.33
CA ARG A 25 -92.28 27.65 -16.44
C ARG A 25 -91.21 26.61 -16.78
N ARG A 26 -91.02 26.31 -18.07
CA ARG A 26 -89.94 25.42 -18.54
C ARG A 26 -88.56 25.96 -18.16
N LEU A 27 -88.33 27.27 -18.30
CA LEU A 27 -87.06 27.89 -17.93
C LEU A 27 -86.81 27.77 -16.42
N ARG A 28 -87.83 28.04 -15.60
CA ARG A 28 -87.77 27.89 -14.14
C ARG A 28 -87.50 26.45 -13.72
N GLU A 29 -88.10 25.47 -14.38
CA GLU A 29 -87.87 24.05 -14.13
C GLU A 29 -86.50 23.56 -14.62
N ALA A 30 -85.94 24.21 -15.65
CA ALA A 30 -84.58 23.94 -16.15
C ALA A 30 -83.49 24.49 -15.21
N VAL A 31 -83.76 25.58 -14.49
CA VAL A 31 -82.84 26.14 -13.50
C VAL A 31 -82.86 25.27 -12.24
N ARG A 32 -81.96 24.28 -12.20
CA ARG A 32 -81.68 23.52 -10.97
C ARG A 32 -80.79 24.36 -10.05
N PHE A 33 -81.40 24.98 -9.05
CA PHE A 33 -80.67 25.62 -7.95
C PHE A 33 -80.30 24.53 -6.93
N GLU A 34 -79.01 24.25 -6.78
CA GLU A 34 -78.47 23.37 -5.74
C GLU A 34 -77.98 24.27 -4.59
N PRO A 35 -78.75 24.42 -3.49
CA PRO A 35 -78.31 25.19 -2.34
C PRO A 35 -77.00 24.61 -1.78
N GLY A 36 -75.99 25.44 -1.53
CA GLY A 36 -74.68 24.99 -1.02
C GLY A 36 -73.60 24.80 -2.08
N ARG A 37 -73.96 24.75 -3.38
CA ARG A 37 -72.98 24.53 -4.45
C ARG A 37 -72.02 25.69 -4.63
N LEU A 38 -72.49 26.92 -4.43
CA LEU A 38 -71.64 28.11 -4.50
C LEU A 38 -70.63 28.09 -3.35
N GLU A 39 -71.10 27.80 -2.14
CA GLU A 39 -70.26 27.68 -0.95
C GLU A 39 -69.22 26.56 -1.09
N GLU A 40 -69.57 25.43 -1.73
CA GLU A 40 -68.63 24.34 -2.05
C GLU A 40 -67.54 24.81 -3.03
N LEU A 41 -67.94 25.50 -4.10
CA LEU A 41 -67.02 26.00 -5.12
C LEU A 41 -66.07 27.07 -4.56
N ASP A 42 -66.58 28.00 -3.76
CA ASP A 42 -65.78 29.02 -3.10
C ASP A 42 -64.80 28.38 -2.11
N GLY A 43 -65.26 27.40 -1.31
CA GLY A 43 -64.39 26.64 -0.42
C GLY A 43 -63.26 25.90 -1.16
N ARG A 44 -63.56 25.35 -2.35
CA ARG A 44 -62.58 24.69 -3.21
C ARG A 44 -61.58 25.69 -3.81
N LEU A 45 -62.04 26.86 -4.25
CA LEU A 45 -61.18 27.92 -4.78
C LEU A 45 -60.25 28.49 -3.70
N ASP A 46 -60.73 28.67 -2.48
CA ASP A 46 -59.93 29.11 -1.33
C ASP A 46 -58.86 28.08 -0.96
N ALA A 47 -59.20 26.79 -0.97
CA ALA A 47 -58.23 25.72 -0.76
C ALA A 47 -57.12 25.75 -1.82
N LEU A 48 -57.48 25.85 -3.10
CA LEU A 48 -56.51 25.94 -4.19
C LEU A 48 -55.64 27.21 -4.10
N THR A 49 -56.23 28.35 -3.74
CA THR A 49 -55.50 29.62 -3.60
C THR A 49 -54.49 29.56 -2.46
N ARG A 50 -54.86 28.98 -1.32
CA ARG A 50 -53.94 28.76 -0.19
C ARG A 50 -52.79 27.83 -0.57
N LEU A 51 -53.08 26.73 -1.27
CA LEU A 51 -52.07 25.79 -1.76
C LEU A 51 -51.12 26.45 -2.77
N LYS A 52 -51.65 27.25 -3.71
CA LYS A 52 -50.83 27.95 -4.72
C LYS A 52 -49.88 28.94 -4.07
N ARG A 53 -50.35 29.65 -3.04
CA ARG A 53 -49.51 30.59 -2.28
C ARG A 53 -48.38 29.88 -1.52
N LYS A 54 -48.62 28.66 -1.01
CA LYS A 54 -47.67 27.94 -0.16
C LYS A 54 -46.69 27.05 -0.92
N TYR A 55 -47.11 26.46 -2.04
CA TYR A 55 -46.40 25.36 -2.71
C TYR A 55 -46.17 25.57 -4.21
N GLY A 56 -46.32 26.81 -4.69
CA GLY A 56 -46.04 27.19 -6.08
C GLY A 56 -47.28 27.74 -6.76
N GLY A 57 -47.14 28.90 -7.42
CA GLY A 57 -48.24 29.75 -7.89
C GLY A 57 -49.23 29.15 -8.90
N SER A 58 -49.11 27.86 -9.25
CA SER A 58 -50.02 27.13 -10.13
C SER A 58 -50.37 25.74 -9.58
N VAL A 59 -51.41 25.10 -10.14
CA VAL A 59 -51.82 23.74 -9.71
C VAL A 59 -50.75 22.72 -10.09
N GLU A 60 -50.12 22.91 -11.23
CA GLU A 60 -49.02 22.08 -11.74
C GLU A 60 -47.82 22.14 -10.78
N ALA A 61 -47.45 23.32 -10.31
CA ALA A 61 -46.35 23.50 -9.36
C ALA A 61 -46.64 22.79 -8.02
N ILE A 62 -47.88 22.88 -7.52
CA ILE A 62 -48.30 22.14 -6.30
C ILE A 62 -48.15 20.62 -6.49
N LEU A 63 -48.53 20.08 -7.67
CA LEU A 63 -48.45 18.65 -7.94
C LEU A 63 -47.00 18.16 -8.07
N VAL A 64 -46.13 18.96 -8.70
CA VAL A 64 -44.68 18.69 -8.76
C VAL A 64 -44.11 18.67 -7.34
N TYR A 65 -44.36 19.71 -6.55
CA TYR A 65 -43.88 19.80 -5.17
C TYR A 65 -44.38 18.65 -4.27
N ARG A 66 -45.63 18.21 -4.47
CA ARG A 66 -46.15 17.01 -3.79
C ARG A 66 -45.37 15.75 -4.16
N GLY A 67 -45.00 15.61 -5.43
CA GLY A 67 -44.18 14.49 -5.90
C GLY A 67 -42.77 14.52 -5.29
N GLU A 68 -42.16 15.70 -5.23
CA GLU A 68 -40.83 15.92 -4.62
C GLU A 68 -40.84 15.57 -3.12
N ILE A 69 -41.77 16.13 -2.35
CA ILE A 69 -41.90 15.82 -0.91
C ILE A 69 -42.27 14.35 -0.69
N GLY A 70 -43.14 13.77 -1.52
CA GLY A 70 -43.50 12.36 -1.41
C GLY A 70 -42.26 11.46 -1.56
N ALA A 71 -41.44 11.73 -2.58
CA ALA A 71 -40.19 11.00 -2.79
C ALA A 71 -39.17 11.23 -1.66
N GLU A 72 -39.12 12.43 -1.07
CA GLU A 72 -38.27 12.73 0.08
C GLU A 72 -38.75 12.02 1.35
N LEU A 73 -40.06 12.02 1.63
CA LEU A 73 -40.67 11.29 2.74
C LEU A 73 -40.43 9.79 2.62
N ASP A 74 -40.60 9.21 1.44
CA ASP A 74 -40.33 7.78 1.20
C ASP A 74 -38.84 7.43 1.34
N ARG A 75 -37.94 8.37 1.08
CA ARG A 75 -36.50 8.19 1.32
C ARG A 75 -36.19 8.24 2.81
N LEU A 76 -36.75 9.22 3.53
CA LEU A 76 -36.58 9.36 4.98
C LEU A 76 -37.18 8.18 5.74
N ALA A 77 -38.34 7.68 5.30
CA ALA A 77 -38.99 6.51 5.89
C ALA A 77 -38.14 5.23 5.75
N ARG A 78 -37.33 5.13 4.69
CA ARG A 78 -36.42 3.99 4.43
C ARG A 78 -35.01 4.22 4.93
N HIS A 79 -34.72 5.35 5.57
CA HIS A 79 -33.38 5.70 6.03
C HIS A 79 -32.80 4.65 6.99
N ASP A 80 -33.60 4.18 7.94
CA ASP A 80 -33.16 3.18 8.91
C ASP A 80 -32.90 1.81 8.27
N GLU A 81 -33.68 1.44 7.24
CA GLU A 81 -33.45 0.22 6.45
C GLU A 81 -32.14 0.30 5.65
N VAL A 82 -31.86 1.46 5.05
CA VAL A 82 -30.62 1.71 4.31
C VAL A 82 -29.43 1.71 5.25
N LEU A 83 -29.49 2.44 6.38
CA LEU A 83 -28.44 2.42 7.39
C LEU A 83 -28.16 1.00 7.89
N ALA A 84 -29.20 0.24 8.23
CA ALA A 84 -29.04 -1.14 8.70
C ALA A 84 -28.49 -2.09 7.60
N ALA A 85 -28.65 -1.77 6.32
CA ALA A 85 -28.00 -2.50 5.23
C ALA A 85 -26.52 -2.13 5.14
N GLU A 86 -26.19 -0.84 5.10
CA GLU A 86 -24.81 -0.33 5.04
C GLU A 86 -23.97 -0.76 6.26
N GLU A 87 -24.55 -0.77 7.47
CA GLU A 87 -23.90 -1.27 8.69
C GLU A 87 -23.59 -2.77 8.61
N ARG A 88 -24.49 -3.57 8.00
CA ARG A 88 -24.25 -5.01 7.77
C ARG A 88 -23.15 -5.23 6.74
N ASP A 89 -23.15 -4.44 5.67
CA ASP A 89 -22.13 -4.52 4.62
C ASP A 89 -20.76 -4.09 5.16
N LEU A 90 -20.71 -3.02 5.97
CA LEU A 90 -19.50 -2.61 6.67
C LEU A 90 -18.97 -3.72 7.58
N ALA A 91 -19.81 -4.30 8.43
CA ALA A 91 -19.41 -5.38 9.33
C ALA A 91 -18.90 -6.63 8.56
N ALA A 92 -19.52 -6.94 7.42
CA ALA A 92 -19.06 -8.03 6.56
C ALA A 92 -17.68 -7.73 5.96
N LEU A 93 -17.46 -6.52 5.44
CA LEU A 93 -16.19 -6.09 4.88
C LEU A 93 -15.08 -6.01 5.95
N GLU A 94 -15.40 -5.58 7.18
CA GLU A 94 -14.48 -5.59 8.31
C GLU A 94 -14.06 -7.02 8.66
N ALA A 95 -14.99 -7.96 8.71
CA ALA A 95 -14.68 -9.37 8.97
C ALA A 95 -13.79 -9.99 7.87
N GLU A 96 -14.05 -9.65 6.60
CA GLU A 96 -13.20 -10.06 5.48
C GLU A 96 -11.78 -9.47 5.58
N LEU A 97 -11.67 -8.19 5.92
CA LEU A 97 -10.40 -7.51 6.12
C LEU A 97 -9.59 -8.16 7.26
N GLU A 98 -10.23 -8.44 8.39
CA GLU A 98 -9.60 -9.10 9.54
C GLU A 98 -9.12 -10.51 9.19
N ALA A 99 -9.96 -11.30 8.49
CA ALA A 99 -9.60 -12.65 8.06
C ALA A 99 -8.40 -12.62 7.10
N ALA A 100 -8.39 -11.70 6.13
CA ALA A 100 -7.29 -11.52 5.20
C ALA A 100 -5.99 -11.07 5.91
N ALA A 101 -6.10 -10.15 6.88
CA ALA A 101 -4.97 -9.68 7.67
C ALA A 101 -4.38 -10.80 8.55
N ALA A 102 -5.23 -11.60 9.20
CA ALA A 102 -4.80 -12.76 9.98
C ALA A 102 -4.10 -13.82 9.11
N ALA A 103 -4.64 -14.10 7.91
CA ALA A 103 -4.00 -15.00 6.96
C ALA A 103 -2.62 -14.50 6.50
N LEU A 104 -2.48 -13.19 6.26
CA LEU A 104 -1.19 -12.56 5.94
C LEU A 104 -0.21 -12.68 7.11
N SER A 105 -0.65 -12.40 8.33
CA SER A 105 0.15 -12.51 9.56
C SER A 105 0.68 -13.93 9.78
N ALA A 106 -0.19 -14.95 9.61
CA ALA A 106 0.22 -16.35 9.73
C ALA A 106 1.31 -16.73 8.70
N ARG A 107 1.15 -16.28 7.45
CA ARG A 107 2.17 -16.50 6.40
C ARG A 107 3.47 -15.76 6.71
N ARG A 108 3.39 -14.56 7.28
CA ARG A 108 4.57 -13.80 7.74
C ARG A 108 5.28 -14.53 8.87
N ALA A 109 4.56 -15.12 9.83
CA ALA A 109 5.16 -15.87 10.93
C ALA A 109 5.97 -17.07 10.39
N THR A 110 5.40 -17.86 9.47
CA THR A 110 6.13 -18.97 8.84
C THR A 110 7.36 -18.48 8.05
N ALA A 111 7.24 -17.35 7.34
CA ALA A 111 8.36 -16.78 6.59
C ALA A 111 9.45 -16.22 7.52
N ALA A 112 9.06 -15.62 8.63
CA ALA A 112 9.92 -15.08 9.68
C ALA A 112 10.77 -16.20 10.29
N ASP A 113 10.16 -17.33 10.68
CA ASP A 113 10.88 -18.50 11.23
C ASP A 113 11.89 -19.06 10.23
N ARG A 114 11.48 -19.21 8.96
CA ARG A 114 12.36 -19.71 7.90
C ARG A 114 13.54 -18.77 7.65
N LEU A 115 13.28 -17.47 7.60
CA LEU A 115 14.31 -16.44 7.41
C LEU A 115 15.26 -16.42 8.60
N ALA A 116 14.73 -16.42 9.83
CA ALA A 116 15.53 -16.43 11.04
C ALA A 116 16.45 -17.65 11.08
N ALA A 117 15.95 -18.85 10.80
CA ALA A 117 16.76 -20.06 10.75
C ALA A 117 17.84 -20.01 9.66
N GLN A 118 17.56 -19.44 8.49
CA GLN A 118 18.54 -19.25 7.42
C GLN A 118 19.64 -18.27 7.80
N VAL A 119 19.26 -17.09 8.29
CA VAL A 119 20.21 -16.05 8.74
C VAL A 119 21.05 -16.57 9.90
N GLN A 120 20.44 -17.22 10.88
CA GLN A 120 21.13 -17.79 12.03
C GLN A 120 22.22 -18.79 11.62
N ARG A 121 21.98 -19.63 10.61
CA ARG A 121 23.00 -20.56 10.09
C ARG A 121 24.16 -19.83 9.43
N GLU A 122 23.86 -18.82 8.63
CA GLU A 122 24.90 -18.06 7.91
C GLU A 122 25.70 -17.14 8.85
N LEU A 123 25.08 -16.60 9.91
CA LEU A 123 25.78 -15.84 10.96
C LEU A 123 26.88 -16.68 11.64
N ARG A 124 26.60 -17.96 11.94
CA ARG A 124 27.62 -18.86 12.51
C ARG A 124 28.82 -19.04 11.58
N ARG A 125 28.60 -19.06 10.26
CA ARG A 125 29.67 -19.22 9.26
C ARG A 125 30.59 -18.02 9.18
N VAL A 126 30.08 -16.82 9.46
CA VAL A 126 30.86 -15.57 9.50
C VAL A 126 31.38 -15.24 10.90
N GLY A 127 31.53 -16.25 11.77
CA GLY A 127 32.16 -16.10 13.09
C GLY A 127 31.25 -15.54 14.18
N MET A 128 29.94 -15.43 13.92
CA MET A 128 28.95 -14.95 14.89
C MET A 128 28.17 -16.13 15.48
N GLU A 129 28.89 -17.12 16.03
CA GLU A 129 28.33 -18.39 16.51
C GLU A 129 27.31 -18.23 17.63
N ARG A 130 27.54 -17.20 18.44
CA ARG A 130 26.79 -16.86 19.65
C ARG A 130 25.71 -15.81 19.42
N ALA A 131 25.63 -15.26 18.21
CA ALA A 131 24.61 -14.27 17.89
C ALA A 131 23.24 -14.94 17.82
N LEU A 132 22.19 -14.22 18.21
CA LEU A 132 20.81 -14.62 18.08
C LEU A 132 20.11 -13.64 17.15
N PHE A 133 19.51 -14.15 16.07
CA PHE A 133 18.74 -13.35 15.13
C PHE A 133 17.28 -13.78 15.14
N GLU A 134 16.40 -12.79 15.29
CA GLU A 134 14.96 -13.00 15.36
C GLU A 134 14.24 -12.02 14.43
N VAL A 135 13.12 -12.48 13.86
CA VAL A 135 12.19 -11.64 13.13
C VAL A 135 10.91 -11.58 13.95
N ARG A 136 10.70 -10.46 14.64
CA ARG A 136 9.54 -10.27 15.51
C ARG A 136 8.40 -9.63 14.73
N LEU A 137 7.21 -10.20 14.83
CA LEU A 137 5.98 -9.58 14.35
C LEU A 137 5.30 -8.89 15.53
N GLU A 138 5.22 -7.56 15.49
CA GLU A 138 4.54 -6.75 16.50
C GLU A 138 3.12 -6.43 15.99
N PRO A 139 2.06 -6.82 16.71
CA PRO A 139 0.70 -6.46 16.36
C PRO A 139 0.53 -4.94 16.31
N LEU A 140 -0.29 -4.47 15.37
CA LEU A 140 -0.68 -3.07 15.24
C LEU A 140 -2.09 -2.86 15.79
N ASP A 141 -2.40 -1.63 16.19
CA ASP A 141 -3.76 -1.22 16.52
C ASP A 141 -4.58 -1.11 15.23
N GLY A 142 -5.24 -2.21 14.87
CA GLY A 142 -6.06 -2.34 13.66
C GLY A 142 -5.28 -2.81 12.42
N VAL A 143 -5.99 -2.87 11.29
CA VAL A 143 -5.44 -3.32 10.01
C VAL A 143 -5.06 -2.11 9.15
N GLY A 144 -3.76 -1.88 8.98
CA GLY A 144 -3.26 -0.86 8.06
C GLY A 144 -3.10 -1.38 6.63
N ALA A 145 -2.65 -0.51 5.72
CA ALA A 145 -2.34 -0.90 4.33
C ALA A 145 -1.29 -2.04 4.23
N GLY A 146 -0.46 -2.19 5.27
CA GLY A 146 0.55 -3.25 5.37
C GLY A 146 0.07 -4.51 6.11
N GLY A 147 -1.18 -4.60 6.56
CA GLY A 147 -1.71 -5.67 7.41
C GLY A 147 -1.82 -5.28 8.89
N CYS A 148 -1.99 -6.27 9.76
CA CYS A 148 -2.19 -6.11 11.21
C CYS A 148 -0.92 -6.28 12.05
N ASP A 149 0.25 -6.43 11.43
CA ASP A 149 1.53 -6.56 12.11
C ASP A 149 2.66 -5.81 11.41
N ARG A 150 3.67 -5.46 12.21
CA ARG A 150 4.94 -4.89 11.78
C ARG A 150 6.06 -5.89 12.03
N ALA A 151 6.80 -6.24 10.97
CA ALA A 151 8.00 -7.07 11.10
C ALA A 151 9.21 -6.22 11.50
N GLU A 152 9.94 -6.67 12.52
CA GLU A 152 11.18 -6.06 12.99
C GLU A 152 12.30 -7.10 13.11
N PHE A 153 13.44 -6.81 12.49
CA PHE A 153 14.64 -7.64 12.62
C PHE A 153 15.40 -7.26 13.88
N ARG A 154 15.66 -8.27 14.71
CA ARG A 154 16.36 -8.13 15.98
C ARG A 154 17.58 -9.02 16.04
N LEU A 155 18.62 -8.53 16.69
CA LEU A 155 19.90 -9.19 16.85
C LEU A 155 20.40 -9.01 18.27
N SER A 156 20.95 -10.08 18.83
CA SER A 156 21.87 -10.04 19.96
C SER A 156 23.19 -10.63 19.50
N THR A 157 24.31 -9.96 19.74
CA THR A 157 25.64 -10.45 19.32
C THR A 157 26.39 -11.15 20.45
N ASN A 158 25.97 -10.93 21.70
CA ASN A 158 26.59 -11.47 22.89
C ASN A 158 25.65 -12.44 23.63
N PRO A 159 26.14 -13.61 24.09
CA PRO A 159 25.35 -14.46 24.98
C PRO A 159 24.88 -13.72 26.22
N GLY A 160 23.62 -13.92 26.58
CA GLY A 160 23.02 -13.32 27.78
C GLY A 160 22.53 -11.88 27.61
N GLU A 161 22.67 -11.28 26.43
CA GLU A 161 22.01 -10.02 26.09
C GLU A 161 20.68 -10.25 25.36
N ASP A 162 19.69 -9.43 25.68
CA ASP A 162 18.42 -9.39 24.97
C ASP A 162 18.60 -9.00 23.50
N VAL A 163 17.78 -9.59 22.63
CA VAL A 163 17.70 -9.22 21.21
C VAL A 163 17.17 -7.79 21.06
N LYS A 164 17.94 -6.95 20.36
CA LYS A 164 17.63 -5.54 20.14
C LYS A 164 17.36 -5.30 18.65
N PRO A 165 16.56 -4.27 18.29
CA PRO A 165 16.42 -3.87 16.89
C PRO A 165 17.80 -3.65 16.24
N LEU A 166 17.98 -4.09 14.99
CA LEU A 166 19.27 -3.97 14.28
C LEU A 166 19.83 -2.54 14.30
N ALA A 167 18.97 -1.53 14.21
CA ALA A 167 19.34 -0.12 14.25
C ALA A 167 19.98 0.34 15.57
N ARG A 168 19.86 -0.45 16.64
CA ARG A 168 20.43 -0.18 17.98
C ARG A 168 21.64 -1.05 18.30
N VAL A 169 22.12 -1.86 17.36
CA VAL A 169 23.32 -2.67 17.54
C VAL A 169 24.55 -1.76 17.44
N VAL A 170 25.43 -1.83 18.44
CA VAL A 170 26.50 -0.85 18.65
C VAL A 170 27.80 -1.19 17.91
N SER A 171 28.05 -2.47 17.57
CA SER A 171 29.28 -2.89 16.88
C SER A 171 29.15 -2.79 15.36
N GLY A 172 29.86 -1.82 14.77
CA GLY A 172 29.83 -1.54 13.32
C GLY A 172 30.17 -2.78 12.46
N GLY A 173 31.25 -3.48 12.79
CA GLY A 173 31.65 -4.69 12.06
C GLY A 173 30.68 -5.86 12.18
N GLU A 174 30.06 -6.07 13.34
CA GLU A 174 29.05 -7.12 13.53
C GLU A 174 27.75 -6.80 12.76
N LEU A 175 27.36 -5.52 12.75
CA LEU A 175 26.23 -5.06 11.94
C LEU A 175 26.51 -5.24 10.45
N SER A 176 27.68 -4.83 9.96
CA SER A 176 28.09 -5.00 8.56
C SER A 176 28.09 -6.47 8.13
N ARG A 177 28.61 -7.38 8.98
CA ARG A 177 28.55 -8.83 8.71
C ARG A 177 27.12 -9.37 8.71
N THR A 178 26.29 -8.91 9.64
CA THR A 178 24.87 -9.29 9.68
C THR A 178 24.14 -8.83 8.42
N MET A 179 24.39 -7.60 7.97
CA MET A 179 23.83 -7.06 6.74
C MET A 179 24.31 -7.83 5.50
N LEU A 180 25.59 -8.23 5.45
CA LEU A 180 26.10 -9.08 4.38
C LEU A 180 25.36 -10.43 4.33
N VAL A 181 25.14 -11.05 5.49
CA VAL A 181 24.38 -12.30 5.58
C VAL A 181 22.94 -12.10 5.13
N LEU A 182 22.26 -11.05 5.59
CA LEU A 182 20.89 -10.74 5.19
C LEU A 182 20.78 -10.52 3.68
N LYS A 183 21.71 -9.76 3.09
CA LYS A 183 21.77 -9.49 1.65
C LYS A 183 22.05 -10.74 0.83
N SER A 184 22.86 -11.66 1.36
CA SER A 184 23.12 -12.96 0.74
C SER A 184 21.88 -13.86 0.78
N VAL A 185 21.19 -13.97 1.93
CA VAL A 185 19.98 -14.80 2.08
C VAL A 185 18.81 -14.25 1.26
N LEU A 186 18.64 -12.92 1.22
CA LEU A 186 17.56 -12.24 0.51
C LEU A 186 17.91 -11.91 -0.95
N ALA A 187 19.01 -12.44 -1.48
CA ALA A 187 19.54 -12.07 -2.79
C ALA A 187 18.55 -12.28 -3.96
N ALA A 188 17.61 -13.22 -3.87
CA ALA A 188 16.62 -13.44 -4.94
C ALA A 188 15.59 -12.30 -5.06
N GLY A 189 15.27 -11.62 -3.95
CA GLY A 189 14.31 -10.51 -3.91
C GLY A 189 14.95 -9.13 -3.95
N ASP A 190 16.28 -9.04 -3.82
CA ASP A 190 16.98 -7.76 -3.73
C ASP A 190 17.26 -7.17 -5.13
N ARG A 191 16.81 -5.94 -5.35
CA ARG A 191 17.01 -5.20 -6.62
C ARG A 191 18.15 -4.19 -6.57
N ILE A 192 18.88 -4.12 -5.46
CA ILE A 192 20.00 -3.19 -5.32
C ILE A 192 21.14 -3.60 -6.24
N ALA A 193 21.59 -2.66 -7.09
CA ALA A 193 22.65 -2.89 -8.06
C ALA A 193 24.07 -2.79 -7.45
N SER A 194 24.27 -1.88 -6.49
CA SER A 194 25.57 -1.63 -5.86
C SER A 194 25.46 -1.57 -4.34
N MET A 195 26.40 -2.23 -3.65
CA MET A 195 26.48 -2.30 -2.18
C MET A 195 27.87 -1.92 -1.70
N ILE A 196 27.94 -1.26 -0.55
CA ILE A 196 29.19 -0.90 0.12
C ILE A 196 29.17 -1.56 1.50
N PHE A 197 30.19 -2.37 1.79
CA PHE A 197 30.43 -2.92 3.12
C PHE A 197 31.68 -2.29 3.69
N ASP A 198 31.52 -1.61 4.83
CA ASP A 198 32.61 -1.05 5.62
C ASP A 198 32.77 -1.86 6.91
N GLU A 199 34.00 -1.99 7.39
CA GLU A 199 34.36 -2.73 8.61
C GLU A 199 33.88 -4.19 8.70
N VAL A 200 33.53 -4.82 7.58
CA VAL A 200 33.07 -6.23 7.57
C VAL A 200 34.15 -7.19 8.09
N ASP A 201 35.40 -6.74 8.03
CA ASP A 201 36.60 -7.43 8.48
C ASP A 201 37.04 -7.06 9.92
N ALA A 202 36.28 -6.22 10.63
CA ALA A 202 36.63 -5.81 11.99
C ALA A 202 36.50 -6.98 12.99
N GLY A 203 37.56 -7.22 13.76
CA GLY A 203 37.58 -8.23 14.82
C GLY A 203 37.59 -9.68 14.33
N ILE A 204 37.89 -9.92 13.05
CA ILE A 204 37.96 -11.28 12.49
C ILE A 204 39.34 -11.56 11.88
N GLY A 205 39.66 -12.85 11.73
CA GLY A 205 40.91 -13.30 11.11
C GLY A 205 40.83 -14.77 10.67
N GLY A 206 41.87 -15.22 9.97
CA GLY A 206 42.03 -16.61 9.54
C GLY A 206 40.81 -17.12 8.75
N ARG A 207 40.27 -18.27 9.19
CA ARG A 207 39.13 -18.95 8.53
C ARG A 207 37.90 -18.05 8.41
N ILE A 208 37.61 -17.20 9.41
CA ILE A 208 36.43 -16.33 9.37
C ILE A 208 36.55 -15.27 8.28
N ALA A 209 37.75 -14.72 8.08
CA ALA A 209 38.00 -13.75 7.01
C ALA A 209 37.78 -14.38 5.62
N ASP A 210 38.21 -15.63 5.43
CA ASP A 210 37.96 -16.34 4.17
C ASP A 210 36.47 -16.58 3.93
N MET A 211 35.71 -16.98 4.95
CA MET A 211 34.26 -17.15 4.86
C MET A 211 33.53 -15.84 4.53
N VAL A 212 33.95 -14.72 5.13
CA VAL A 212 33.42 -13.38 4.80
C VAL A 212 33.77 -13.00 3.36
N GLY A 213 35.00 -13.24 2.92
CA GLY A 213 35.43 -13.03 1.54
C GLY A 213 34.60 -13.83 0.53
N GLN A 214 34.30 -15.10 0.84
CA GLN A 214 33.40 -15.92 0.04
C GLN A 214 31.99 -15.32 -0.02
N LYS A 215 31.45 -14.85 1.11
CA LYS A 215 30.11 -14.24 1.14
C LYS A 215 30.02 -12.93 0.37
N LEU A 216 31.06 -12.11 0.41
CA LEU A 216 31.16 -10.90 -0.41
C LEU A 216 31.14 -11.25 -1.90
N ALA A 217 31.89 -12.28 -2.32
CA ALA A 217 31.89 -12.76 -3.70
C ALA A 217 30.51 -13.32 -4.11
N GLU A 218 29.83 -14.04 -3.22
CA GLU A 218 28.46 -14.51 -3.45
C GLU A 218 27.46 -13.35 -3.59
N ALA A 219 27.57 -12.33 -2.74
CA ALA A 219 26.72 -11.14 -2.78
C ALA A 219 26.97 -10.27 -4.03
N ALA A 220 28.19 -10.29 -4.56
CA ALA A 220 28.58 -9.62 -5.81
C ALA A 220 28.04 -10.31 -7.07
N ARG A 221 27.40 -11.49 -6.97
CA ARG A 221 26.85 -12.16 -8.16
C ARG A 221 25.74 -11.32 -8.80
N GLY A 222 26.04 -10.80 -9.99
CA GLY A 222 25.13 -9.94 -10.74
C GLY A 222 24.98 -8.53 -10.16
N ARG A 223 25.87 -8.11 -9.25
CA ARG A 223 25.83 -6.83 -8.53
C ARG A 223 27.24 -6.31 -8.30
N GLN A 224 27.37 -5.01 -8.01
CA GLN A 224 28.63 -4.44 -7.59
C GLN A 224 28.73 -4.46 -6.05
N VAL A 225 29.83 -4.97 -5.52
CA VAL A 225 30.16 -4.88 -4.10
C VAL A 225 31.49 -4.16 -3.93
N LEU A 226 31.48 -3.09 -3.14
CA LEU A 226 32.69 -2.39 -2.71
C LEU A 226 32.95 -2.74 -1.25
N CYS A 227 34.16 -3.20 -0.96
CA CYS A 227 34.61 -3.54 0.39
C CYS A 227 35.97 -2.90 0.62
N VAL A 228 36.11 -2.16 1.71
CA VAL A 228 37.42 -1.73 2.21
C VAL A 228 37.90 -2.82 3.17
N THR A 229 39.11 -3.33 2.98
CA THR A 229 39.65 -4.38 3.84
C THR A 229 41.17 -4.30 3.96
N HIS A 230 41.67 -4.78 5.09
CA HIS A 230 43.09 -5.01 5.34
C HIS A 230 43.45 -6.50 5.37
N LEU A 231 42.47 -7.40 5.19
CA LEU A 231 42.68 -8.85 5.27
C LEU A 231 42.91 -9.47 3.89
N ALA A 232 44.07 -10.11 3.72
CA ALA A 232 44.45 -10.79 2.48
C ALA A 232 43.41 -11.80 1.97
N PRO A 233 42.78 -12.66 2.81
CA PRO A 233 41.75 -13.60 2.36
C PRO A 233 40.53 -12.91 1.71
N ILE A 234 40.15 -11.72 2.17
CA ILE A 234 39.02 -10.97 1.61
C ILE A 234 39.45 -10.31 0.30
N ALA A 235 40.60 -9.62 0.27
CA ALA A 235 41.11 -8.97 -0.94
C ALA A 235 41.41 -9.97 -2.08
N ALA A 236 41.83 -11.20 -1.76
CA ALA A 236 42.06 -12.25 -2.73
C ALA A 236 40.80 -12.69 -3.47
N ARG A 237 39.61 -12.52 -2.86
CA ARG A 237 38.31 -12.89 -3.46
C ARG A 237 37.75 -11.85 -4.43
N ALA A 238 38.30 -10.63 -4.44
CA ALA A 238 37.81 -9.56 -5.30
C ALA A 238 38.08 -9.82 -6.79
N GLU A 239 37.16 -9.40 -7.66
CA GLU A 239 37.39 -9.42 -9.13
C GLU A 239 38.29 -8.26 -9.58
N ARG A 240 38.28 -7.15 -8.84
CA ARG A 240 39.12 -5.97 -9.04
C ARG A 240 39.71 -5.59 -7.70
N HIS A 241 41.04 -5.52 -7.63
CA HIS A 241 41.75 -5.12 -6.42
C HIS A 241 42.26 -3.69 -6.60
N LEU A 242 41.75 -2.78 -5.76
CA LEU A 242 42.18 -1.38 -5.71
C LEU A 242 43.06 -1.18 -4.48
N ARG A 243 44.27 -0.64 -4.69
CA ARG A 243 45.16 -0.26 -3.59
C ARG A 243 45.09 1.24 -3.36
N VAL A 244 44.79 1.63 -2.12
CA VAL A 244 44.83 3.02 -1.70
C VAL A 244 46.19 3.33 -1.09
N ALA A 245 46.92 4.28 -1.65
CA ALA A 245 48.26 4.65 -1.19
C ALA A 245 48.38 6.16 -0.97
N LYS A 246 49.06 6.57 0.10
CA LYS A 246 49.40 7.97 0.36
C LYS A 246 50.78 8.26 -0.21
N SER A 247 50.91 9.37 -0.94
CA SER A 247 52.19 9.89 -1.44
C SER A 247 52.33 11.37 -1.10
N VAL A 248 53.54 11.83 -0.82
CA VAL A 248 53.81 13.26 -0.57
C VAL A 248 54.28 13.91 -1.86
N ARG A 249 53.56 14.92 -2.36
CA ARG A 249 53.96 15.73 -3.51
C ARG A 249 53.87 17.21 -3.14
N GLY A 250 54.99 17.93 -3.27
CA GLY A 250 55.05 19.37 -2.95
C GLY A 250 54.69 19.69 -1.49
N GLY A 251 55.15 18.86 -0.54
CA GLY A 251 54.87 19.04 0.89
C GLY A 251 53.45 18.70 1.33
N ARG A 252 52.59 18.21 0.44
CA ARG A 252 51.21 17.77 0.77
C ARG A 252 51.02 16.28 0.52
N THR A 253 50.38 15.60 1.47
CA THR A 253 49.95 14.22 1.32
C THR A 253 48.76 14.14 0.35
N ARG A 254 48.90 13.35 -0.69
CA ARG A 254 47.83 13.01 -1.65
C ARG A 254 47.55 11.52 -1.58
N THR A 255 46.27 11.16 -1.57
CA THR A 255 45.82 9.77 -1.66
C THR A 255 45.61 9.42 -3.13
N GLY A 256 46.26 8.37 -3.60
CA GLY A 256 46.07 7.79 -4.92
C GLY A 256 45.40 6.41 -4.83
N ILE A 257 44.82 5.96 -5.94
CA ILE A 257 44.22 4.63 -6.09
C ILE A 257 44.87 3.97 -7.30
N ASP A 258 45.47 2.80 -7.09
CA ASP A 258 46.04 1.98 -8.14
C ASP A 258 45.17 0.73 -8.37
N VAL A 259 44.89 0.40 -9.63
CA VAL A 259 44.24 -0.87 -9.97
C VAL A 259 45.32 -1.94 -10.11
N LEU A 260 45.26 -2.98 -9.27
CA LEU A 260 46.26 -4.04 -9.25
C LEU A 260 45.82 -5.24 -10.11
N ALA A 261 46.74 -5.72 -10.95
CA ALA A 261 46.53 -6.90 -11.80
C ALA A 261 47.80 -7.77 -11.88
N GLY A 262 47.63 -9.05 -12.22
CA GLY A 262 48.74 -10.00 -12.38
C GLY A 262 49.66 -10.06 -11.17
N GLU A 263 50.98 -9.98 -11.41
CA GLU A 263 51.99 -10.01 -10.34
C GLU A 263 51.87 -8.85 -9.34
N GLN A 264 51.40 -7.66 -9.75
CA GLN A 264 51.18 -6.54 -8.80
C GLN A 264 50.16 -6.90 -7.73
N ARG A 265 49.15 -7.70 -8.10
CA ARG A 265 48.15 -8.21 -7.16
C ARG A 265 48.76 -9.27 -6.24
N VAL A 266 49.63 -10.14 -6.75
CA VAL A 266 50.33 -11.15 -5.94
C VAL A 266 51.21 -10.47 -4.90
N GLU A 267 52.01 -9.47 -5.30
CA GLU A 267 52.88 -8.73 -4.39
C GLU A 267 52.09 -8.00 -3.29
N GLU A 268 50.96 -7.39 -3.62
CA GLU A 268 50.12 -6.72 -2.61
C GLU A 268 49.51 -7.71 -1.61
N ILE A 269 48.98 -8.84 -2.09
CA ILE A 269 48.45 -9.88 -1.19
C ILE A 269 49.58 -10.46 -0.32
N ALA A 270 50.78 -10.67 -0.89
CA ALA A 270 51.94 -11.14 -0.14
C ALA A 270 52.41 -10.11 0.90
N ARG A 271 52.33 -8.81 0.60
CA ARG A 271 52.57 -7.71 1.56
C ARG A 271 51.53 -7.70 2.67
N MET A 272 50.25 -7.92 2.36
CA MET A 272 49.19 -8.04 3.37
C MET A 272 49.38 -9.25 4.29
N LEU A 273 50.00 -10.34 3.81
CA LEU A 273 50.29 -11.55 4.58
C LEU A 273 51.58 -11.45 5.41
N GLY A 274 52.66 -10.98 4.80
CA GLY A 274 54.03 -11.01 5.35
C GLY A 274 54.52 -9.70 5.95
N GLY A 275 53.77 -8.60 5.80
CA GLY A 275 54.17 -7.27 6.27
C GLY A 275 55.08 -6.54 5.28
N GLU A 276 56.01 -5.73 5.79
CA GLU A 276 56.88 -4.88 4.96
C GLU A 276 57.89 -5.68 4.11
N THR A 277 58.37 -6.82 4.62
CA THR A 277 59.32 -7.67 3.91
C THR A 277 58.60 -8.82 3.21
N VAL A 278 58.40 -8.69 1.89
CA VAL A 278 57.76 -9.74 1.09
C VAL A 278 58.75 -10.88 0.80
N THR A 279 58.56 -12.01 1.47
CA THR A 279 59.34 -13.24 1.28
C THR A 279 58.77 -14.11 0.16
N ASP A 280 59.58 -15.03 -0.38
CA ASP A 280 59.10 -15.98 -1.40
C ASP A 280 58.03 -16.93 -0.87
N ALA A 281 58.07 -17.25 0.43
CA ALA A 281 57.01 -17.99 1.10
C ALA A 281 55.69 -17.20 1.11
N ALA A 282 55.74 -15.90 1.40
CA ALA A 282 54.55 -15.04 1.36
C ALA A 282 53.97 -14.93 -0.06
N ARG A 283 54.83 -14.84 -1.09
CA ARG A 283 54.40 -14.89 -2.50
C ARG A 283 53.75 -16.22 -2.86
N GLY A 284 54.33 -17.33 -2.41
CA GLY A 284 53.77 -18.67 -2.59
C GLY A 284 52.33 -18.74 -2.03
N HIS A 285 52.15 -18.33 -0.78
CA HIS A 285 50.84 -18.35 -0.14
C HIS A 285 49.84 -17.37 -0.79
N ALA A 286 50.30 -16.20 -1.23
CA ALA A 286 49.47 -15.25 -1.97
C ALA A 286 48.94 -15.85 -3.29
N ARG A 287 49.79 -16.57 -4.03
CA ARG A 287 49.37 -17.26 -5.27
C ARG A 287 48.35 -18.36 -4.99
N GLU A 288 48.52 -19.12 -3.91
CA GLU A 288 47.54 -20.13 -3.49
C GLU A 288 46.18 -19.52 -3.17
N LEU A 289 46.14 -18.42 -2.39
CA LEU A 289 44.90 -17.72 -2.06
C LEU A 289 44.18 -17.20 -3.31
N LEU A 290 44.92 -16.57 -4.23
CA LEU A 290 44.38 -16.05 -5.48
C LEU A 290 43.87 -17.19 -6.40
N ALA A 291 44.58 -18.32 -6.45
CA ALA A 291 44.16 -19.48 -7.22
C ALA A 291 42.87 -20.11 -6.65
N ALA A 292 42.80 -20.31 -5.33
CA ALA A 292 41.61 -20.83 -4.65
C ALA A 292 40.40 -19.91 -4.85
N ALA A 293 40.61 -18.59 -4.76
CA ALA A 293 39.56 -17.60 -5.04
C ALA A 293 39.08 -17.66 -6.51
N GLY A 294 40.00 -17.79 -7.47
CA GLY A 294 39.67 -17.87 -8.90
C GLY A 294 38.91 -19.14 -9.30
N GLN A 295 39.21 -20.28 -8.70
CA GLN A 295 38.51 -21.55 -8.95
C GLN A 295 37.06 -21.53 -8.44
N ALA A 296 36.83 -20.94 -7.26
CA ALA A 296 35.49 -20.81 -6.68
C ALA A 296 34.56 -19.93 -7.53
N THR A 297 35.10 -18.89 -8.18
CA THR A 297 34.35 -18.04 -9.11
C THR A 297 33.96 -18.79 -10.39
N ARG A 298 34.82 -19.69 -10.91
CA ARG A 298 34.56 -20.44 -12.16
C ARG A 298 33.55 -21.58 -11.99
N SER A 299 33.67 -22.39 -10.94
CA SER A 299 32.76 -23.52 -10.67
C SER A 299 31.29 -23.09 -10.52
N HIS A 300 31.06 -21.84 -10.11
CA HIS A 300 29.72 -21.29 -9.96
C HIS A 300 29.14 -20.66 -11.23
N VAL A 301 29.98 -20.30 -12.20
CA VAL A 301 29.51 -19.85 -13.53
C VAL A 301 29.06 -21.06 -14.36
N GLU A 302 29.75 -22.19 -14.22
CA GLU A 302 29.42 -23.44 -14.94
C GLU A 302 28.14 -24.11 -14.41
N GLY A 303 27.83 -24.01 -13.11
CA GLY A 303 26.57 -24.49 -12.53
C GLY A 303 25.30 -23.72 -12.97
N ARG A 304 25.44 -22.70 -13.83
CA ARG A 304 24.34 -21.95 -14.47
C ARG A 304 24.09 -22.37 -15.92
N ALA A 305 24.95 -23.19 -16.51
CA ALA A 305 24.82 -23.67 -17.89
C ALA A 305 24.16 -25.06 -18.00
N GLY A 306 23.63 -25.60 -16.90
CA GLY A 306 22.92 -26.87 -16.82
C GLY A 306 21.50 -26.71 -16.28
#